data_AF-A0A2N4SHR7-F1
#
_entry.id   AF-A0A2N4SHR7-F1
#
_cell.length_a   1.000
_cell.length_b   1.000
_cell.length_c   1.000
_cell.angle_alpha   90.00
_cell.angle_beta   90.00
_cell.angle_gamma   90.00
#
_symmetry.space_group_name_H-M   'P 1'
#
loop_
_entity.id
_entity.type
_entity.pdbx_description
1 polymer ?
#
loop_
_entity_poly.entity_id
_entity_poly.type
_entity_poly.pdbx_seq_one_letter_code
_entity_poly.pdbx_strand_id
1 'polypeptide(L)'
;MAPSLLFIDDFEVQQMIVQMCCLGWNVGLFSDADQREACIDQVYATVAIHVQPPGVERAWKREVRELAELKRELFPWLLQTLPEADLHRGDRHNVLIAGNGANAIEREVVTFPHVGGVLHLVKLLHTMEVDMQMEVERVGKAKRKRGALTDVGATQIANACCAQRADLRSYRKMLEHWQEIQMAEFYQRVTRSALGVVDRIEGRAREVLAILWR
;
A
#
# COMPACT_ATOMS: atom_id res chain seq x y z
N MET A 1 -2.73 1.57 0.26
CA MET A 1 -3.36 1.53 -1.09
C MET A 1 -2.44 0.78 -2.07
N ALA A 2 -2.82 0.56 -3.34
CA ALA A 2 -1.94 0.10 -4.42
C ALA A 2 -1.66 1.25 -5.40
N PRO A 3 -0.64 2.05 -5.16
CA PRO A 3 -0.24 3.24 -5.89
C PRO A 3 0.37 2.97 -7.27
N SER A 4 0.33 1.72 -7.76
CA SER A 4 0.37 1.46 -9.21
C SER A 4 -0.79 2.15 -9.94
N LEU A 5 -1.91 2.37 -9.24
CA LEU A 5 -3.03 3.22 -9.68
C LEU A 5 -2.62 4.63 -10.09
N LEU A 6 -1.53 5.16 -9.53
CA LEU A 6 -1.11 6.54 -9.74
C LEU A 6 -0.45 6.78 -11.11
N PHE A 7 -0.14 5.71 -11.87
CA PHE A 7 0.58 5.77 -13.16
C PHE A 7 -0.27 5.49 -14.38
N ILE A 8 -1.57 5.33 -14.16
CA ILE A 8 -2.47 4.83 -15.16
C ILE A 8 -3.44 5.96 -15.43
N ASP A 9 -3.23 6.65 -16.55
CA ASP A 9 -4.14 7.72 -16.97
C ASP A 9 -5.52 7.16 -17.35
N ASP A 10 -5.57 5.87 -17.66
CA ASP A 10 -6.78 5.12 -17.95
C ASP A 10 -7.52 4.73 -16.66
N PHE A 11 -8.66 5.37 -16.43
CA PHE A 11 -9.50 5.11 -15.27
C PHE A 11 -10.06 3.69 -15.20
N GLU A 12 -10.33 3.02 -16.33
CA GLU A 12 -10.82 1.64 -16.32
C GLU A 12 -9.73 0.70 -15.84
N VAL A 13 -8.49 0.94 -16.27
CA VAL A 13 -7.32 0.19 -15.79
C VAL A 13 -7.04 0.51 -14.32
N GLN A 14 -7.29 1.76 -13.86
CA GLN A 14 -7.23 2.08 -12.43
C GLN A 14 -8.30 1.29 -11.64
N GLN A 15 -9.55 1.29 -12.07
CA GLN A 15 -10.62 0.56 -11.40
C GLN A 15 -10.32 -0.94 -11.33
N MET A 16 -9.79 -1.52 -12.41
CA MET A 16 -9.34 -2.91 -12.45
C MET A 16 -8.27 -3.22 -11.40
N ILE A 17 -7.29 -2.33 -11.21
CA ILE A 17 -6.25 -2.52 -10.18
C ILE A 17 -6.81 -2.38 -8.77
N VAL A 18 -7.77 -1.47 -8.52
CA VAL A 18 -8.46 -1.38 -7.22
C VAL A 18 -9.12 -2.71 -6.89
N GLN A 19 -9.83 -3.29 -7.86
CA GLN A 19 -10.48 -4.59 -7.72
C GLN A 19 -9.48 -5.73 -7.52
N MET A 20 -8.37 -5.75 -8.27
CA MET A 20 -7.27 -6.71 -8.06
C MET A 20 -6.67 -6.59 -6.66
N CYS A 21 -6.59 -5.38 -6.12
CA CYS A 21 -6.09 -5.17 -4.79
C CYS A 21 -7.09 -5.64 -3.74
N CYS A 22 -8.39 -5.40 -3.90
CA CYS A 22 -9.40 -6.00 -3.04
C CYS A 22 -9.27 -7.54 -3.06
N LEU A 23 -9.12 -8.12 -4.24
CA LEU A 23 -8.93 -9.56 -4.41
C LEU A 23 -7.67 -10.08 -3.70
N GLY A 24 -6.50 -9.46 -3.91
CA GLY A 24 -5.27 -9.85 -3.23
C GLY A 24 -5.38 -9.73 -1.70
N TRP A 25 -6.28 -8.87 -1.18
CA TRP A 25 -6.59 -8.81 0.25
C TRP A 25 -7.31 -10.06 0.73
N ASN A 26 -8.35 -10.43 0.00
CA ASN A 26 -9.17 -11.58 0.33
C ASN A 26 -8.41 -12.91 0.14
N VAL A 27 -7.52 -12.99 -0.85
CA VAL A 27 -6.59 -14.13 -1.01
C VAL A 27 -5.60 -14.20 0.16
N GLY A 28 -5.09 -13.06 0.63
CA GLY A 28 -4.17 -13.01 1.79
C GLY A 28 -4.74 -13.60 3.09
N LEU A 29 -6.07 -13.72 3.20
CA LEU A 29 -6.74 -14.31 4.37
C LEU A 29 -6.40 -15.80 4.56
N PHE A 30 -6.17 -16.53 3.48
CA PHE A 30 -5.85 -17.96 3.56
C PHE A 30 -4.43 -18.16 4.07
N SER A 31 -4.29 -18.90 5.17
CA SER A 31 -3.00 -19.30 5.73
C SER A 31 -2.27 -20.32 4.87
N ASP A 32 -3.02 -21.20 4.21
CA ASP A 32 -2.53 -22.24 3.32
C ASP A 32 -2.21 -21.71 1.92
N ALA A 33 -1.07 -22.12 1.36
CA ALA A 33 -0.60 -21.64 0.06
C ALA A 33 -1.40 -22.22 -1.11
N ASP A 34 -1.86 -23.47 -0.99
CA ASP A 34 -2.62 -24.14 -2.04
C ASP A 34 -4.04 -23.56 -2.14
N GLN A 35 -4.64 -23.20 -1.01
CA GLN A 35 -5.91 -22.45 -0.96
C GLN A 35 -5.80 -21.07 -1.60
N ARG A 36 -4.67 -20.37 -1.39
CA ARG A 36 -4.42 -19.08 -2.06
C ARG A 36 -4.38 -19.26 -3.57
N GLU A 37 -3.63 -20.23 -4.06
CA GLU A 37 -3.48 -20.47 -5.49
C GLU A 37 -4.80 -20.91 -6.15
N ALA A 38 -5.55 -21.81 -5.50
CA ALA A 38 -6.86 -22.23 -5.99
C ALA A 38 -7.86 -21.06 -6.08
N CYS A 39 -7.83 -20.13 -5.13
CA CYS A 39 -8.67 -18.92 -5.16
C CYS A 39 -8.26 -17.96 -6.29
N ILE A 40 -6.96 -17.76 -6.49
CA ILE A 40 -6.41 -16.96 -7.60
C ILE A 40 -6.84 -17.53 -8.95
N ASP A 41 -6.74 -18.85 -9.12
CA ASP A 41 -7.14 -19.55 -10.33
C ASP A 41 -8.64 -19.43 -10.61
N GLN A 42 -9.48 -19.64 -9.58
CA GLN A 42 -10.92 -19.54 -9.70
C GLN A 42 -11.38 -18.13 -10.09
N VAL A 43 -10.78 -17.11 -9.49
CA VAL A 43 -11.14 -15.72 -9.78
C VAL A 43 -10.65 -15.31 -11.16
N TYR A 44 -9.44 -15.69 -11.55
CA TYR A 44 -8.97 -15.46 -12.92
C TYR A 44 -9.92 -16.10 -13.95
N ALA A 45 -10.36 -17.35 -13.73
CA ALA A 45 -11.30 -18.05 -14.61
C ALA A 45 -12.67 -17.35 -14.71
N THR A 46 -13.08 -16.64 -13.65
CA THR A 46 -14.35 -15.90 -13.60
C THR A 46 -14.26 -14.51 -14.24
N VAL A 47 -13.08 -13.89 -14.25
CA VAL A 47 -12.86 -12.54 -14.80
C VAL A 47 -12.36 -12.57 -16.25
N ALA A 48 -11.65 -13.64 -16.66
CA ALA A 48 -11.07 -13.80 -17.99
C ALA A 48 -12.08 -14.23 -19.07
N ILE A 49 -13.32 -13.71 -19.04
CA ILE A 49 -14.40 -14.09 -19.97
C ILE A 49 -14.13 -13.58 -21.41
N HIS A 50 -13.11 -12.75 -21.62
CA HIS A 50 -12.73 -12.27 -22.96
C HIS A 50 -11.26 -12.55 -23.25
N VAL A 51 -10.98 -13.03 -24.47
CA VAL A 51 -9.71 -13.53 -24.97
C VAL A 51 -8.56 -12.54 -24.69
N GLN A 52 -7.82 -12.77 -23.60
CA GLN A 52 -6.68 -11.94 -23.20
C GLN A 52 -5.41 -12.38 -23.95
N PRO A 53 -4.50 -11.45 -24.31
CA PRO A 53 -3.22 -11.79 -24.94
C PRO A 53 -2.36 -12.76 -24.11
N PRO A 54 -1.51 -13.59 -24.75
CA PRO A 54 -0.58 -14.48 -24.04
C PRO A 54 0.29 -13.72 -23.04
N GLY A 55 0.39 -14.22 -21.80
CA GLY A 55 1.24 -13.65 -20.74
C GLY A 55 0.52 -12.73 -19.74
N VAL A 56 -0.70 -12.27 -20.05
CA VAL A 56 -1.50 -11.46 -19.11
C VAL A 56 -1.87 -12.26 -17.85
N GLU A 57 -2.24 -13.53 -18.01
CA GLU A 57 -2.52 -14.42 -16.88
C GLU A 57 -1.35 -14.50 -15.90
N ARG A 58 -0.14 -14.76 -16.41
CA ARG A 58 1.05 -14.93 -15.57
C ARG A 58 1.40 -13.64 -14.83
N ALA A 59 1.30 -12.50 -15.52
CA ALA A 59 1.54 -11.19 -14.92
C ALA A 59 0.51 -10.90 -13.81
N TRP A 60 -0.78 -11.08 -14.10
CA TRP A 60 -1.87 -10.87 -13.16
C TRP A 60 -1.75 -11.77 -11.92
N LYS A 61 -1.54 -13.07 -12.12
CA LYS A 61 -1.40 -14.02 -11.00
C LYS A 61 -0.18 -13.70 -10.13
N ARG A 62 0.96 -13.31 -10.75
CA ARG A 62 2.15 -12.87 -10.00
C ARG A 62 1.82 -11.67 -9.12
N GLU A 63 1.16 -10.66 -9.66
CA GLU A 63 0.79 -9.46 -8.90
C GLU A 63 -0.17 -9.77 -7.76
N VAL A 64 -1.18 -10.61 -7.97
CA VAL A 64 -2.11 -11.03 -6.89
C VAL A 64 -1.38 -11.81 -5.81
N ARG A 65 -0.44 -12.70 -6.17
CA ARG A 65 0.41 -13.42 -5.18
C ARG A 65 1.28 -12.47 -4.37
N GLU A 66 1.98 -11.55 -5.04
CA GLU A 66 2.80 -10.53 -4.37
C GLU A 66 1.96 -9.68 -3.41
N LEU A 67 0.75 -9.29 -3.81
CA LEU A 67 -0.19 -8.55 -2.98
C LEU A 67 -0.71 -9.36 -1.78
N ALA A 68 -0.99 -10.66 -1.97
CA ALA A 68 -1.45 -11.54 -0.90
C ALA A 68 -0.37 -11.76 0.17
N GLU A 69 0.86 -12.08 -0.26
CA GLU A 69 2.02 -12.22 0.62
C GLU A 69 2.31 -10.90 1.36
N LEU A 70 2.29 -9.78 0.64
CA LEU A 70 2.46 -8.44 1.21
C LEU A 70 1.47 -8.16 2.34
N LYS A 71 0.20 -8.51 2.16
CA LYS A 71 -0.84 -8.21 3.13
C LYS A 71 -0.76 -9.10 4.36
N ARG A 72 -0.34 -10.35 4.19
CA ARG A 72 -0.01 -11.23 5.32
C ARG A 72 1.18 -10.70 6.11
N GLU A 73 2.19 -10.17 5.44
CA GLU A 73 3.35 -9.55 6.11
C GLU A 73 2.97 -8.26 6.86
N LEU A 74 2.17 -7.40 6.22
CA LEU A 74 1.83 -6.10 6.78
C LEU A 74 0.71 -6.15 7.80
N PHE A 75 -0.27 -7.03 7.65
CA PHE A 75 -1.49 -7.03 8.45
C PHE A 75 -1.87 -8.41 9.02
N PRO A 76 -0.96 -9.21 9.60
CA PRO A 76 -1.25 -10.60 9.92
C PRO A 76 -2.38 -10.77 10.97
N TRP A 77 -2.66 -9.77 11.81
CA TRP A 77 -3.78 -9.74 12.77
C TRP A 77 -5.02 -8.97 12.27
N LEU A 78 -4.94 -8.36 11.09
CA LEU A 78 -5.97 -7.51 10.48
C LEU A 78 -6.57 -8.13 9.21
N LEU A 79 -6.31 -9.43 8.98
CA LEU A 79 -6.87 -10.23 7.90
C LEU A 79 -8.39 -10.41 8.12
N GLN A 80 -9.13 -9.37 7.74
CA GLN A 80 -10.59 -9.34 7.67
C GLN A 80 -10.98 -9.21 6.21
N THR A 81 -12.10 -9.75 5.78
CA THR A 81 -12.55 -9.62 4.39
C THR A 81 -12.77 -8.16 4.01
N LEU A 82 -12.21 -7.72 2.88
CA LEU A 82 -12.63 -6.48 2.22
C LEU A 82 -13.76 -6.86 1.24
N PRO A 83 -15.00 -6.45 1.49
CA PRO A 83 -16.15 -6.87 0.69
C PRO A 83 -16.18 -6.17 -0.67
N GLU A 84 -15.87 -4.88 -0.67
CA GLU A 84 -15.93 -4.05 -1.86
C GLU A 84 -14.91 -2.91 -1.80
N ALA A 85 -14.37 -2.56 -2.97
CA ALA A 85 -13.57 -1.38 -3.19
C ALA A 85 -13.91 -0.82 -4.58
N ASP A 86 -14.29 0.45 -4.63
CA ASP A 86 -14.62 1.15 -5.87
C ASP A 86 -13.87 2.48 -5.98
N LEU A 87 -13.62 2.91 -7.21
CA LEU A 87 -12.93 4.16 -7.51
C LEU A 87 -13.90 5.09 -8.23
N HIS A 88 -14.15 6.26 -7.67
CA HIS A 88 -14.99 7.28 -8.27
C HIS A 88 -14.11 8.36 -8.89
N ARG A 89 -14.43 8.75 -10.13
CA ARG A 89 -13.74 9.87 -10.77
C ARG A 89 -14.17 11.17 -10.11
N GLY A 90 -13.21 11.98 -9.67
CA GLY A 90 -13.47 13.31 -9.13
C GLY A 90 -12.79 14.40 -9.96
N ASP A 91 -13.17 15.67 -9.74
CA ASP A 91 -12.71 16.80 -10.56
C ASP A 91 -11.20 17.09 -10.41
N ARG A 92 -10.64 16.83 -9.22
CA ARG A 92 -9.20 17.05 -8.92
C ARG A 92 -8.45 15.78 -8.54
N HIS A 93 -9.12 14.86 -7.86
CA HIS A 93 -8.60 13.60 -7.39
C HIS A 93 -9.65 12.51 -7.59
N ASN A 94 -9.23 11.30 -7.91
CA ASN A 94 -10.13 10.14 -7.84
C ASN A 94 -10.36 9.79 -6.37
N VAL A 95 -11.55 9.30 -6.03
CA VAL A 95 -11.93 8.95 -4.66
C VAL A 95 -12.07 7.43 -4.57
N LEU A 96 -11.22 6.79 -3.77
CA LEU A 96 -11.33 5.38 -3.43
C LEU A 96 -12.33 5.23 -2.30
N ILE A 97 -13.33 4.38 -2.49
CA ILE A 97 -14.29 3.98 -1.48
C ILE A 97 -14.04 2.50 -1.19
N ALA A 98 -13.69 2.14 0.05
CA ALA A 98 -13.41 0.75 0.41
C ALA A 98 -14.04 0.36 1.75
N GLY A 99 -14.77 -0.76 1.80
CA GLY A 99 -15.31 -1.30 3.04
C GLY A 99 -16.66 -2.03 2.90
N ASN A 100 -17.39 -2.09 4.02
CA ASN A 100 -18.66 -2.81 4.19
C ASN A 100 -19.80 -1.80 4.24
N GLY A 101 -20.38 -1.40 3.10
CA GLY A 101 -21.54 -0.50 3.04
C GLY A 101 -21.41 0.72 3.96
N ALA A 102 -22.14 0.72 5.08
CA ALA A 102 -22.16 1.80 6.08
C ALA A 102 -20.80 2.13 6.76
N ASN A 103 -19.80 1.23 6.67
CA ASN A 103 -18.44 1.45 7.20
C ASN A 103 -17.41 1.66 6.08
N ALA A 104 -17.85 2.05 4.88
CA ALA A 104 -16.94 2.37 3.79
C ALA A 104 -16.08 3.61 4.13
N ILE A 105 -14.80 3.52 3.84
CA ILE A 105 -13.83 4.60 4.02
C ILE A 105 -13.60 5.24 2.65
N GLU A 106 -13.78 6.55 2.58
CA GLU A 106 -13.43 7.35 1.41
C GLU A 106 -12.03 7.93 1.55
N ARG A 107 -11.22 7.83 0.49
CA ARG A 107 -9.90 8.46 0.42
C ARG A 107 -9.62 9.03 -0.95
N GLU A 108 -9.14 10.26 -0.98
CA GLU A 108 -8.59 10.87 -2.18
C GLU A 108 -7.32 10.13 -2.62
N VAL A 109 -7.25 9.81 -3.90
CA VAL A 109 -6.13 9.13 -4.55
C VAL A 109 -5.35 10.17 -5.34
N VAL A 110 -4.09 10.36 -4.94
CA VAL A 110 -3.18 11.33 -5.55
C VAL A 110 -2.54 10.74 -6.81
N THR A 111 -3.15 10.94 -7.98
CA THR A 111 -2.70 10.44 -9.29
C THR A 111 -1.73 11.42 -9.97
N PHE A 112 -0.50 11.57 -9.47
CA PHE A 112 0.52 12.35 -10.20
C PHE A 112 1.42 11.40 -11.00
N PRO A 113 1.11 11.14 -12.29
CA PRO A 113 1.91 10.21 -13.11
C PRO A 113 3.24 10.84 -13.56
N HIS A 114 3.36 12.17 -13.51
CA HIS A 114 4.49 12.91 -14.04
C HIS A 114 5.60 13.13 -13.00
N VAL A 115 6.87 12.99 -13.41
CA VAL A 115 8.06 13.19 -12.56
C VAL A 115 8.15 14.57 -11.90
N GLY A 116 7.47 15.58 -12.44
CA GLY A 116 7.31 16.90 -11.80
C GLY A 116 6.64 16.82 -10.42
N GLY A 117 5.84 15.78 -10.18
CA GLY A 117 5.24 15.46 -8.88
C GLY A 117 6.25 15.00 -7.83
N VAL A 118 7.49 14.64 -8.20
CA VAL A 118 8.49 14.11 -7.25
C VAL A 118 8.81 15.11 -6.13
N LEU A 119 8.76 16.42 -6.40
CA LEU A 119 9.02 17.43 -5.36
C LEU A 119 7.91 17.45 -4.30
N HIS A 120 6.66 17.24 -4.71
CA HIS A 120 5.54 17.11 -3.79
C HIS A 120 5.65 15.82 -2.98
N LEU A 121 6.02 14.72 -3.63
CA LEU A 121 6.24 13.44 -2.96
C LEU A 121 7.38 13.53 -1.95
N VAL A 122 8.51 14.16 -2.29
CA VAL A 122 9.65 14.35 -1.37
C VAL A 122 9.23 15.11 -0.13
N LYS A 123 8.44 16.19 -0.29
CA LYS A 123 7.92 16.95 0.84
C LYS A 123 7.04 16.09 1.74
N LEU A 124 6.12 15.32 1.15
CA LEU A 124 5.26 14.39 1.89
C LEU A 124 6.10 13.35 2.64
N LEU A 125 7.08 12.72 1.99
CA LEU A 125 7.95 11.73 2.58
C LEU A 125 8.76 12.29 3.74
N HIS A 126 9.30 13.51 3.64
CA HIS A 126 9.99 14.14 4.76
C HIS A 126 9.06 14.45 5.94
N THR A 127 7.81 14.85 5.70
CA THR A 127 6.83 14.99 6.78
C THR A 127 6.56 13.65 7.45
N MET A 128 6.29 12.59 6.68
CA MET A 128 6.10 11.23 7.19
C MET A 128 7.32 10.72 7.97
N GLU A 129 8.52 11.11 7.53
CA GLU A 129 9.79 10.77 8.17
C GLU A 129 9.88 11.36 9.59
N VAL A 130 9.56 12.64 9.72
CA VAL A 130 9.55 13.36 11.01
C VAL A 130 8.44 12.81 11.91
N ASP A 131 7.23 12.60 11.38
CA ASP A 131 6.10 12.07 12.13
C ASP A 131 6.40 10.67 12.70
N MET A 132 6.99 9.80 11.89
CA MET A 132 7.35 8.46 12.32
C MET A 132 8.47 8.47 13.38
N GLN A 133 9.42 9.40 13.30
CA GLN A 133 10.44 9.58 14.34
C GLN A 133 9.80 10.00 15.68
N MET A 134 8.86 10.95 15.64
CA MET A 134 8.11 11.36 16.83
C MET A 134 7.30 10.19 17.41
N GLU A 135 6.74 9.34 16.55
CA GLU A 135 5.96 8.18 16.96
C GLU A 135 6.82 7.12 17.68
N VAL A 136 8.03 6.82 17.17
CA VAL A 136 9.01 5.95 17.86
C VAL A 136 9.28 6.46 19.27
N GLU A 137 9.56 7.76 19.42
CA GLU A 137 9.84 8.36 20.72
C GLU A 137 8.64 8.31 21.66
N ARG A 138 7.44 8.59 21.12
CA ARG A 138 6.18 8.57 21.87
C ARG A 138 5.88 7.17 22.41
N VAL A 139 5.95 6.15 21.56
CA VAL A 139 5.70 4.75 21.94
C VAL A 139 6.78 4.24 22.89
N GLY A 140 8.05 4.56 22.63
CA GLY A 140 9.16 4.22 23.54
C GLY A 140 9.05 4.87 24.91
N LYS A 141 8.50 6.08 25.03
CA LYS A 141 8.19 6.72 26.32
C LYS A 141 6.98 6.06 26.99
N ALA A 142 5.91 5.79 26.24
CA ALA A 142 4.70 5.18 26.76
C ALA A 142 4.95 3.76 27.32
N LYS A 143 5.75 2.93 26.63
CA LYS A 143 6.09 1.58 27.09
C LYS A 143 6.83 1.56 28.43
N ARG A 144 7.63 2.59 28.73
CA ARG A 144 8.35 2.74 30.01
C ARG A 144 7.45 3.14 31.19
N LYS A 145 6.25 3.68 30.91
CA LYS A 145 5.30 4.10 31.95
C LYS A 145 4.15 3.10 32.04
N ARG A 146 4.05 2.40 33.18
CA ARG A 146 3.01 1.38 33.40
C ARG A 146 1.61 1.98 33.19
N GLY A 147 0.82 1.36 32.33
CA GLY A 147 -0.56 1.78 32.02
C GLY A 147 -0.70 2.97 31.05
N ALA A 148 0.39 3.53 30.52
CA ALA A 148 0.30 4.66 29.59
C ALA A 148 -0.08 4.24 28.16
N LEU A 149 0.09 2.96 27.82
CA LEU A 149 -0.31 2.38 26.54
C LEU A 149 -1.36 1.30 26.80
N THR A 150 -2.59 1.54 26.35
CA THR A 150 -3.67 0.56 26.38
C THR A 150 -3.54 -0.40 25.21
N ASP A 151 -4.11 -1.61 25.32
CA ASP A 151 -4.11 -2.60 24.22
C ASP A 151 -4.81 -2.06 22.96
N VAL A 152 -5.86 -1.26 23.14
CA VAL A 152 -6.56 -0.56 22.05
C VAL A 152 -5.62 0.45 21.38
N GLY A 153 -4.91 1.27 22.15
CA GLY A 153 -3.96 2.25 21.63
C GLY A 153 -2.79 1.58 20.92
N ALA A 154 -2.25 0.50 21.47
CA ALA A 154 -1.20 -0.30 20.84
C ALA A 154 -1.66 -0.87 19.49
N THR A 155 -2.89 -1.40 19.43
CA THR A 155 -3.48 -1.93 18.20
C THR A 155 -3.67 -0.84 17.15
N GLN A 156 -4.18 0.33 17.52
CA GLN A 156 -4.35 1.45 16.58
C GLN A 156 -3.02 1.93 16.00
N ILE A 157 -1.98 2.03 16.82
CA ILE A 157 -0.63 2.43 16.38
C ILE A 157 -0.03 1.37 15.45
N ALA A 158 -0.18 0.08 15.80
CA ALA A 158 0.26 -1.00 14.94
C ALA A 158 -0.42 -0.94 13.57
N ASN A 159 -1.73 -0.73 13.54
CA ASN A 159 -2.51 -0.61 12.30
C ASN A 159 -2.03 0.58 11.45
N ALA A 160 -1.77 1.73 12.08
CA ALA A 160 -1.24 2.91 11.39
C ALA A 160 0.14 2.65 10.79
N CYS A 161 1.05 2.01 11.54
CA CYS A 161 2.37 1.63 11.04
C CYS A 161 2.29 0.68 9.85
N CYS A 162 1.39 -0.31 9.91
CA CYS A 162 1.19 -1.26 8.82
C CYS A 162 0.59 -0.60 7.58
N ALA A 163 -0.39 0.30 7.74
CA ALA A 163 -0.93 1.11 6.64
C ALA A 163 0.16 1.96 5.99
N GLN A 164 0.97 2.64 6.78
CA GLN A 164 2.08 3.45 6.29
C GLN A 164 3.13 2.61 5.55
N ARG A 165 3.48 1.42 6.05
CA ARG A 165 4.39 0.49 5.35
C ARG A 165 3.84 0.06 3.99
N ALA A 166 2.52 -0.13 3.86
CA ALA A 166 1.88 -0.44 2.57
C ALA A 166 2.04 0.72 1.57
N ASP A 167 1.79 1.95 2.03
CA ASP A 167 1.91 3.14 1.18
C ASP A 167 3.37 3.40 0.77
N LEU A 168 4.34 3.17 1.67
CA LEU A 168 5.77 3.35 1.38
C LEU A 168 6.31 2.42 0.29
N ARG A 169 5.87 1.15 0.25
CA ARG A 169 6.29 0.22 -0.83
C ARG A 169 5.94 0.72 -2.21
N SER A 170 4.98 1.60 -2.25
CA SER A 170 4.40 2.04 -3.48
C SER A 170 4.96 3.36 -3.96
N TYR A 171 5.25 4.26 -3.02
CA TYR A 171 6.17 5.35 -3.27
C TYR A 171 7.54 4.82 -3.72
N ARG A 172 8.00 3.70 -3.16
CA ARG A 172 9.22 3.02 -3.64
C ARG A 172 9.11 2.61 -5.11
N LYS A 173 8.11 1.81 -5.49
CA LYS A 173 7.91 1.39 -6.90
C LYS A 173 7.82 2.60 -7.86
N MET A 174 7.13 3.66 -7.44
CA MET A 174 7.06 4.93 -8.19
C MET A 174 8.44 5.56 -8.41
N LEU A 175 9.21 5.70 -7.33
CA LEU A 175 10.52 6.32 -7.36
C LEU A 175 11.53 5.47 -8.14
N GLU A 176 11.47 4.14 -8.03
CA GLU A 176 12.26 3.19 -8.82
C GLU A 176 11.94 3.31 -10.30
N HIS A 177 10.65 3.30 -10.67
CA HIS A 177 10.23 3.48 -12.06
C HIS A 177 10.68 4.82 -12.63
N TRP A 178 10.49 5.92 -11.89
CA TRP A 178 11.00 7.23 -12.29
C TRP A 178 12.52 7.27 -12.40
N GLN A 179 13.24 6.51 -11.57
CA GLN A 179 14.69 6.42 -11.68
C GLN A 179 15.12 5.70 -12.96
N GLU A 180 14.36 4.70 -13.41
CA GLU A 180 14.63 3.94 -14.64
C GLU A 180 14.36 4.75 -15.92
N ILE A 181 13.25 5.49 -15.96
CA ILE A 181 12.83 6.21 -17.18
C ILE A 181 13.45 7.61 -17.30
N GLN A 182 14.07 8.15 -16.25
CA GLN A 182 14.50 9.55 -16.22
C GLN A 182 15.94 9.74 -16.68
N MET A 183 16.14 10.64 -17.64
CA MET A 183 17.47 10.98 -18.16
C MET A 183 18.11 12.21 -17.48
N ALA A 184 17.31 13.08 -16.87
CA ALA A 184 17.82 14.31 -16.24
C ALA A 184 18.43 14.03 -14.85
N GLU A 185 19.71 14.39 -14.70
CA GLU A 185 20.52 14.13 -13.49
C GLU A 185 19.91 14.71 -12.20
N PHE A 186 19.29 15.89 -12.28
CA PHE A 186 18.60 16.50 -11.13
C PHE A 186 17.53 15.57 -10.55
N TYR A 187 16.64 15.05 -11.40
CA TYR A 187 15.54 14.19 -10.97
C TYR A 187 16.04 12.80 -10.52
N GLN A 188 17.15 12.30 -11.09
CA GLN A 188 17.79 11.07 -10.59
C GLN A 188 18.34 11.24 -9.17
N ARG A 189 18.95 12.38 -8.84
CA ARG A 189 19.43 12.66 -7.48
C ARG A 189 18.26 12.79 -6.50
N VAL A 190 17.20 13.50 -6.90
CA VAL A 190 16.02 13.71 -6.05
C VAL A 190 15.29 12.39 -5.77
N THR A 191 15.05 11.57 -6.78
CA THR A 191 14.40 10.24 -6.62
C THR A 191 15.23 9.30 -5.74
N ARG A 192 16.56 9.24 -5.93
CA ARG A 192 17.45 8.43 -5.08
C ARG A 192 17.42 8.90 -3.62
N SER A 193 17.43 10.21 -3.39
CA SER A 193 17.30 10.76 -2.03
C SER A 193 15.96 10.36 -1.40
N ALA A 194 14.87 10.46 -2.17
CA ALA A 194 13.53 10.07 -1.73
C ALA A 194 13.44 8.57 -1.39
N LEU A 195 14.09 7.69 -2.15
CA LEU A 195 14.18 6.26 -1.83
C LEU A 195 14.86 6.03 -0.47
N GLY A 196 15.94 6.76 -0.19
CA GLY A 196 16.58 6.71 1.13
C GLY A 196 15.67 7.21 2.26
N VAL A 197 14.78 8.18 1.99
CA VAL A 197 13.76 8.61 2.97
C VAL A 197 12.76 7.48 3.21
N VAL A 198 12.28 6.82 2.15
CA VAL A 198 11.36 5.68 2.25
C VAL A 198 11.93 4.57 3.15
N ASP A 199 13.21 4.22 2.97
CA ASP A 199 13.91 3.23 3.80
C ASP A 199 13.91 3.59 5.29
N ARG A 200 14.15 4.88 5.61
CA ARG A 200 14.17 5.35 7.00
C ARG A 200 12.80 5.34 7.65
N ILE A 201 11.75 5.74 6.92
CA ILE A 201 10.37 5.64 7.42
C ILE A 201 10.01 4.18 7.67
N GLU A 202 10.33 3.29 6.74
CA GLU A 202 10.05 1.85 6.87
C GLU A 202 10.79 1.24 8.08
N GLY A 203 12.06 1.59 8.28
CA GLY A 203 12.85 1.17 9.44
C GLY A 203 12.23 1.62 10.77
N ARG A 204 11.80 2.87 10.86
CA ARG A 204 11.16 3.40 12.08
C ARG A 204 9.78 2.79 12.33
N ALA A 205 8.99 2.55 11.29
CA ALA A 205 7.72 1.85 11.42
C ALA A 205 7.92 0.43 11.99
N ARG A 206 8.95 -0.30 11.52
CA ARG A 206 9.33 -1.60 12.12
C ARG A 206 9.78 -1.47 13.57
N GLU A 207 10.50 -0.41 13.92
CA GLU A 207 10.91 -0.14 15.30
C GLU A 207 9.71 0.08 16.22
N VAL A 208 8.72 0.89 15.82
CA VAL A 208 7.48 1.08 16.58
C VAL A 208 6.80 -0.28 16.84
N LEU A 209 6.61 -1.08 15.79
CA LEU A 209 6.00 -2.40 15.91
C LEU A 209 6.78 -3.32 16.87
N ALA A 210 8.11 -3.30 16.80
CA ALA A 210 8.95 -4.07 17.71
C ALA A 210 8.84 -3.60 19.17
N ILE A 211 8.65 -2.30 19.43
CA ILE A 211 8.43 -1.79 20.80
C ILE A 211 7.08 -2.25 21.34
N LEU A 212 6.04 -2.29 20.49
CA LEU A 212 4.70 -2.70 20.89
C LEU A 212 4.65 -4.16 21.34
N TRP A 213 5.31 -5.07 20.60
CA TRP A 213 5.26 -6.52 20.85
C TRP A 213 6.46 -7.12 21.60
N ARG A 214 7.32 -6.28 22.17
CA ARG A 214 8.26 -6.66 23.24
C ARG A 214 7.59 -6.60 24.60
#